data_AF-A0A0S8APH5-F1
#
_entry.id   AF-A0A0S8APH5-F1
#
_cell.length_a   1.000
_cell.length_b   1.000
_cell.length_c   1.000
_cell.angle_alpha   90.00
_cell.angle_beta   90.00
_cell.angle_gamma   90.00
#
_symmetry.space_group_name_H-M   'P 1'
#
loop_
_entity.id
_entity.type
_entity.pdbx_description
1 polymer ?
#
loop_
_entity_poly.entity_id
_entity_poly.type
_entity_poly.pdbx_seq_one_letter_code
_entity_poly.pdbx_strand_id
1 'polypeptide(L)'
;MFEKEFLSKPWGVEIKEESACLECHMSDVMSVELQQIPQDWKASWHYQNNVSCHDCHGGDSGDATMAMSHQRSFIGKPRHDDVPEFCGKCHIGILKNYVESGHGKALKETGEGPNCVSCHGSHNIQKVNIDIINSQRCSQCHSYDRAKIIKQALFLTDKKIEKIENDLNVLKKKGVYPQTEEMTLFDTQAKFRSLFHTIDVSVIRDKTYYFTKKLNEIEENLQATFQELNFRRKFSTFLMLLFACTWIVVSLISKSRND
;
A
#
# COMPACT_ATOMS: atom_id res chain seq x y z
N MET A 1 -13.87 -2.14 -31.73
CA MET A 1 -13.22 -0.85 -31.40
C MET A 1 -13.64 -0.33 -30.02
N PHE A 2 -14.19 -1.16 -29.12
CA PHE A 2 -14.75 -0.74 -27.82
C PHE A 2 -14.18 -1.50 -26.61
N GLU A 3 -13.05 -2.20 -26.76
CA GLU A 3 -12.52 -3.11 -25.71
C GLU A 3 -11.13 -2.71 -25.20
N LYS A 4 -10.49 -1.69 -25.79
CA LYS A 4 -9.14 -1.24 -25.39
C LYS A 4 -9.13 0.04 -24.53
N GLU A 5 -10.26 0.72 -24.38
CA GLU A 5 -10.32 1.97 -23.58
C GLU A 5 -10.57 1.74 -22.08
N PHE A 6 -11.01 0.55 -21.67
CA PHE A 6 -11.39 0.30 -20.28
C PHE A 6 -10.21 -0.10 -19.38
N LEU A 7 -9.07 -0.51 -19.96
CA LEU A 7 -7.91 -1.02 -19.23
C LEU A 7 -6.75 0.00 -19.09
N SER A 8 -6.87 1.19 -19.68
CA SER A 8 -5.80 2.19 -19.70
C SER A 8 -6.09 3.48 -18.94
N LYS A 9 -7.29 3.63 -18.36
CA LYS A 9 -7.58 4.78 -17.50
C LYS A 9 -7.39 4.38 -16.03
N PRO A 10 -6.35 4.90 -15.34
CA PRO A 10 -6.35 4.83 -13.88
C PRO A 10 -7.60 5.56 -13.39
N TRP A 11 -8.21 5.05 -12.32
CA TRP A 11 -9.29 5.72 -11.58
C TRP A 11 -8.76 6.95 -10.82
N GLY A 12 -8.07 7.84 -11.55
CA GLY A 12 -7.52 9.08 -11.05
C GLY A 12 -7.81 10.14 -12.08
N VAL A 13 -8.57 11.15 -11.67
CA VAL A 13 -8.58 12.43 -12.36
C VAL A 13 -7.12 12.86 -12.48
N GLU A 14 -6.70 13.26 -13.67
CA GLU A 14 -5.40 13.89 -13.90
C GLU A 14 -5.26 15.00 -12.85
N ILE A 15 -4.27 14.94 -11.96
CA ILE A 15 -4.01 16.06 -11.05
C ILE A 15 -3.56 17.21 -11.95
N LYS A 16 -4.50 18.11 -12.26
CA LYS A 16 -4.12 19.43 -12.72
C LYS A 16 -3.36 20.08 -11.57
N GLU A 17 -2.08 20.37 -11.77
CA GLU A 17 -1.31 21.22 -10.85
C GLU A 17 -1.97 22.61 -10.67
N GLU A 18 -2.87 22.99 -11.57
CA GLU A 18 -3.82 24.10 -11.44
C GLU A 18 -4.93 23.74 -10.43
N SER A 19 -4.60 23.79 -9.13
CA SER A 19 -5.57 23.72 -8.04
C SER A 19 -5.56 25.05 -7.28
N ALA A 20 -6.71 25.72 -7.21
CA ALA A 20 -6.88 26.95 -6.44
C ALA A 20 -6.46 26.77 -4.97
N CYS A 21 -6.60 25.55 -4.42
CA CYS A 21 -6.12 25.23 -3.07
C CYS A 21 -4.59 25.38 -2.99
N LEU A 22 -3.84 24.83 -3.95
CA LEU A 22 -2.39 24.89 -3.94
C LEU A 22 -1.89 26.31 -4.23
N GLU A 23 -2.49 27.01 -5.19
CA GLU A 23 -2.10 28.39 -5.53
C GLU A 23 -2.17 29.32 -4.32
N CYS A 24 -3.31 29.33 -3.61
CA CYS A 24 -3.46 30.17 -2.43
C CYS A 24 -2.61 29.66 -1.25
N HIS A 25 -2.60 28.35 -0.97
CA HIS A 25 -1.86 27.83 0.19
C HIS A 25 -0.35 27.85 0.00
N MET A 26 0.18 27.98 -1.22
CA MET A 26 1.63 28.14 -1.47
C MET A 26 2.06 29.60 -1.64
N SER A 27 1.12 30.54 -1.61
CA SER A 27 1.40 31.97 -1.83
C SER A 27 1.97 32.68 -0.60
N ASP A 28 2.72 33.75 -0.84
CA ASP A 28 3.35 34.58 0.22
C ASP A 28 2.35 35.32 1.11
N VAL A 29 1.06 35.37 0.72
CA VAL A 29 0.01 35.97 1.55
C VAL A 29 -0.50 35.02 2.64
N MET A 30 -0.13 33.75 2.57
CA MET A 30 -0.53 32.72 3.51
C MET A 30 0.42 32.65 4.72
N SER A 31 -0.07 32.21 5.88
CA SER A 31 0.79 31.98 7.04
C SER A 31 1.80 30.85 6.79
N VAL A 32 2.95 30.92 7.44
CA VAL A 32 4.00 29.88 7.33
C VAL A 32 3.46 28.48 7.63
N GLU A 33 2.58 28.35 8.63
CA GLU A 33 1.94 27.07 8.97
C GLU A 33 1.12 26.50 7.81
N LEU A 34 0.32 27.35 7.14
CA LEU A 34 -0.54 26.92 6.04
C LEU A 34 0.25 26.72 4.73
N GLN A 35 1.40 27.38 4.57
CA GLN A 35 2.35 27.15 3.47
C GLN A 35 3.07 25.80 3.56
N GLN A 36 3.26 25.27 4.76
CA GLN A 36 3.91 23.97 4.96
C GLN A 36 3.00 22.81 4.57
N ILE A 37 1.68 22.96 4.71
CA ILE A 37 0.70 21.89 4.45
C ILE A 37 0.81 21.32 3.02
N PRO A 38 0.86 22.12 1.94
CA PRO A 38 1.09 21.61 0.59
C PRO A 38 2.38 20.79 0.44
N GLN A 39 3.45 21.17 1.13
CA GLN A 39 4.74 20.45 1.07
C GLN A 39 4.64 19.09 1.76
N ASP A 40 4.06 19.08 2.96
CA ASP A 40 3.79 17.87 3.71
C ASP A 40 2.88 16.90 2.94
N TRP A 41 1.84 17.44 2.30
CA TRP A 41 0.94 16.67 1.44
C TRP A 41 1.66 16.10 0.22
N LYS A 42 2.50 16.88 -0.49
CA LYS A 42 3.31 16.39 -1.62
C LYS A 42 4.26 15.24 -1.24
N ALA A 43 4.70 15.19 0.02
CA ALA A 43 5.51 14.10 0.55
C ALA A 43 4.70 12.86 0.99
N SER A 44 3.37 12.94 0.98
CA SER A 44 2.48 11.90 1.50
C SER A 44 2.23 10.77 0.51
N TRP A 45 1.81 9.62 1.05
CA TRP A 45 1.30 8.50 0.28
C TRP A 45 0.01 8.85 -0.48
N HIS A 46 -0.80 9.78 0.03
CA HIS A 46 -2.01 10.24 -0.63
C HIS A 46 -1.71 10.98 -1.94
N TYR A 47 -0.70 11.87 -1.94
CA TYR A 47 -0.24 12.52 -3.16
C TYR A 47 0.26 11.51 -4.20
N GLN A 48 1.07 10.53 -3.77
CA GLN A 48 1.56 9.46 -4.65
C GLN A 48 0.45 8.59 -5.26
N ASN A 49 -0.77 8.65 -4.71
CA ASN A 49 -1.94 7.90 -5.17
C ASN A 49 -3.07 8.81 -5.68
N ASN A 50 -2.72 10.01 -6.14
CA ASN A 50 -3.64 10.97 -6.77
C ASN A 50 -4.81 11.45 -5.89
N VAL A 51 -4.60 11.54 -4.57
CA VAL A 51 -5.59 12.12 -3.64
C VAL A 51 -5.21 13.58 -3.35
N SER A 52 -6.06 14.50 -3.79
CA SER A 52 -5.93 15.95 -3.69
C SER A 52 -6.57 16.53 -2.42
N CYS A 53 -6.36 17.83 -2.18
CA CYS A 53 -6.85 18.53 -1.00
C CYS A 53 -8.38 18.43 -0.87
N HIS A 54 -9.09 18.60 -1.98
CA HIS A 54 -10.56 18.61 -2.02
C HIS A 54 -11.18 17.22 -1.86
N ASP A 55 -10.46 16.13 -2.18
CA ASP A 55 -10.95 14.77 -1.96
C ASP A 55 -11.17 14.49 -0.48
N CYS A 56 -10.33 15.09 0.37
CA CYS A 56 -10.46 15.06 1.81
C CYS A 56 -11.41 16.18 2.29
N HIS A 57 -11.03 17.43 2.04
CA HIS A 57 -11.63 18.61 2.67
C HIS A 57 -12.89 19.15 1.97
N GLY A 58 -13.24 18.67 0.77
CA GLY A 58 -14.28 19.25 -0.07
C GLY A 58 -13.83 20.54 -0.77
N GLY A 59 -14.79 21.32 -1.27
CA GLY A 59 -14.51 22.53 -2.04
C GLY A 59 -14.44 22.28 -3.55
N ASP A 60 -14.15 23.34 -4.31
CA ASP A 60 -13.97 23.28 -5.76
C ASP A 60 -12.55 23.73 -6.13
N SER A 61 -11.65 22.78 -6.42
CA SER A 61 -10.26 23.12 -6.74
C SER A 61 -10.10 23.83 -8.10
N GLY A 62 -11.10 23.80 -8.96
CA GLY A 62 -11.07 24.45 -10.28
C GLY A 62 -11.60 25.89 -10.26
N ASP A 63 -12.23 26.31 -9.17
CA ASP A 63 -12.81 27.65 -9.02
C ASP A 63 -12.35 28.28 -7.71
N ALA A 64 -11.41 29.24 -7.80
CA ALA A 64 -10.86 29.93 -6.65
C ALA A 64 -11.92 30.65 -5.79
N THR A 65 -13.04 31.07 -6.37
CA THR A 65 -14.13 31.72 -5.62
C THR A 65 -14.94 30.72 -4.78
N MET A 66 -14.92 29.45 -5.16
CA MET A 66 -15.67 28.36 -4.53
C MET A 66 -14.78 27.33 -3.82
N ALA A 67 -13.46 27.48 -3.88
CA ALA A 67 -12.47 26.54 -3.36
C ALA A 67 -12.64 26.18 -1.87
N MET A 68 -13.09 27.13 -1.05
CA MET A 68 -13.30 26.95 0.39
C MET A 68 -14.78 27.08 0.79
N SER A 69 -15.70 26.95 -0.18
CA SER A 69 -17.13 27.17 0.05
C SER A 69 -17.80 25.96 0.69
N HIS A 70 -18.54 26.16 1.78
CA HIS A 70 -19.40 25.13 2.36
C HIS A 70 -20.49 24.64 1.39
N GLN A 71 -20.87 25.44 0.39
CA GLN A 71 -21.78 24.99 -0.68
C GLN A 71 -21.21 23.86 -1.53
N ARG A 72 -19.88 23.74 -1.54
CA ARG A 72 -19.14 22.64 -2.18
C ARG A 72 -18.62 21.64 -1.14
N SER A 73 -19.30 21.54 0.00
CA SER A 73 -18.98 20.62 1.09
C SER A 73 -17.58 20.81 1.68
N PHE A 74 -17.01 22.02 1.56
CA PHE A 74 -15.75 22.33 2.22
C PHE A 74 -15.91 22.24 3.75
N ILE A 75 -14.96 21.60 4.44
CA ILE A 75 -15.03 21.38 5.90
C ILE A 75 -13.89 22.03 6.70
N GLY A 76 -12.79 22.42 6.06
CA GLY A 76 -11.60 22.92 6.76
C GLY A 76 -10.94 21.87 7.66
N LYS A 77 -10.44 22.29 8.83
CA LYS A 77 -9.84 21.39 9.82
C LYS A 77 -10.96 20.63 10.57
N PRO A 78 -11.05 19.29 10.46
CA PRO A 78 -12.06 18.53 11.18
C PRO A 78 -11.85 18.62 12.70
N ARG A 79 -12.94 18.48 13.47
CA ARG A 79 -12.86 18.34 14.94
C ARG A 79 -12.18 17.01 15.28
N HIS A 80 -11.57 16.94 16.46
CA HIS A 80 -10.76 15.78 16.87
C HIS A 80 -11.54 14.45 16.87
N ASP A 81 -12.81 14.51 17.29
CA ASP A 81 -13.76 13.40 17.31
C ASP A 81 -14.33 13.05 15.93
N ASP A 82 -14.29 13.96 14.95
CA ASP A 82 -14.76 13.73 13.57
C ASP A 82 -13.67 13.14 12.64
N VAL A 83 -12.41 13.10 13.10
CA VAL A 83 -11.28 12.58 12.32
C VAL A 83 -11.49 11.14 11.83
N PRO A 84 -12.00 10.19 12.64
CA PRO A 84 -12.24 8.83 12.17
C PRO A 84 -13.17 8.77 10.96
N GLU A 85 -14.30 9.47 11.02
CA GLU A 85 -15.28 9.57 9.94
C GLU A 85 -14.68 10.24 8.71
N PHE A 86 -13.83 11.24 8.90
CA PHE A 86 -13.12 11.92 7.83
C PHE A 86 -12.22 10.96 7.03
N CYS A 87 -11.40 10.16 7.71
CA CYS A 87 -10.56 9.13 7.08
C CYS A 87 -11.39 7.96 6.55
N GLY A 88 -12.50 7.65 7.22
CA GLY A 88 -13.39 6.53 6.92
C GLY A 88 -14.25 6.70 5.68
N LYS A 89 -14.32 7.90 5.08
CA LYS A 89 -14.94 8.13 3.75
C LYS A 89 -14.42 7.15 2.71
N CYS A 90 -13.11 6.90 2.73
CA CYS A 90 -12.43 5.94 1.85
C CYS A 90 -11.98 4.68 2.61
N HIS A 91 -11.51 4.82 3.85
CA HIS A 91 -10.98 3.70 4.64
C HIS A 91 -12.05 3.00 5.49
N ILE A 92 -13.16 2.60 4.85
CA ILE A 92 -14.37 2.10 5.52
C ILE A 92 -14.11 0.88 6.42
N GLY A 93 -13.34 -0.10 5.91
CA GLY A 93 -13.00 -1.31 6.68
C GLY A 93 -12.11 -1.01 7.89
N ILE A 94 -11.25 0.01 7.77
CA ILE A 94 -10.40 0.47 8.87
C ILE A 94 -11.22 1.20 9.92
N LEU A 95 -12.12 2.10 9.49
CA LEU A 95 -13.04 2.82 10.36
C LEU A 95 -13.83 1.82 11.21
N LYS A 96 -14.40 0.78 10.58
CA LYS A 96 -15.16 -0.26 11.29
C LYS A 96 -14.35 -0.88 12.44
N ASN A 97 -13.13 -1.34 12.16
CA ASN A 97 -12.28 -1.93 13.20
C ASN A 97 -11.94 -0.92 14.30
N TYR A 98 -11.65 0.33 13.92
CA TYR A 98 -11.29 1.39 14.86
C TYR A 98 -12.44 1.76 15.80
N VAL A 99 -13.67 1.96 15.30
CA VAL A 99 -14.81 2.36 16.15
C VAL A 99 -15.22 1.28 17.15
N GLU A 100 -15.01 0.02 16.79
CA GLU A 100 -15.24 -1.13 17.68
C GLU A 100 -14.10 -1.34 18.70
N SER A 101 -12.93 -0.75 18.44
CA SER A 101 -11.72 -0.85 19.25
C SER A 101 -11.83 -0.08 20.58
N GLY A 102 -10.94 -0.38 21.53
CA GLY A 102 -10.86 0.38 22.78
C GLY A 102 -10.54 1.87 22.58
N HIS A 103 -9.75 2.22 21.57
CA HIS A 103 -9.41 3.62 21.26
C HIS A 103 -10.61 4.37 20.68
N GLY A 104 -11.35 3.75 19.76
CA GLY A 104 -12.56 4.35 19.19
C GLY A 104 -13.67 4.52 20.23
N LYS A 105 -13.85 3.52 21.10
CA LYS A 105 -14.78 3.63 22.24
C LYS A 105 -14.39 4.76 23.19
N ALA A 106 -13.11 4.86 23.55
CA ALA A 106 -12.62 5.95 24.40
C ALA A 106 -12.84 7.33 23.74
N LEU A 107 -12.52 7.48 22.45
CA LEU A 107 -12.78 8.74 21.73
C LEU A 107 -14.27 9.10 21.72
N LYS A 108 -15.14 8.13 21.49
CA LYS A 108 -16.60 8.35 21.50
C LYS A 108 -17.13 8.75 22.88
N GLU A 109 -16.59 8.17 23.94
CA GLU A 109 -17.06 8.41 25.31
C GLU A 109 -16.52 9.73 25.89
N THR A 110 -15.26 10.08 25.60
CA THR A 110 -14.59 11.23 26.23
C THR A 110 -14.37 12.41 25.30
N GLY A 111 -14.41 12.22 23.98
CA GLY A 111 -13.98 13.21 23.00
C GLY A 111 -12.46 13.39 22.89
N GLU A 112 -11.66 12.65 23.68
CA GLU A 112 -10.21 12.87 23.81
C GLU A 112 -9.34 11.61 23.53
N GLY A 113 -9.95 10.51 23.11
CA GLY A 113 -9.21 9.29 22.73
C GLY A 113 -8.26 9.50 21.53
N PRO A 114 -7.26 8.62 21.33
CA PRO A 114 -6.39 8.70 20.16
C PRO A 114 -7.20 8.39 18.89
N ASN A 115 -7.00 9.18 17.84
CA ASN A 115 -7.64 9.01 16.53
C ASN A 115 -6.60 8.64 15.45
N CYS A 116 -7.02 8.68 14.18
CA CYS A 116 -6.18 8.31 13.05
C CYS A 116 -4.88 9.12 13.00
N VAL A 117 -4.96 10.44 13.22
CA VAL A 117 -3.81 11.34 13.10
C VAL A 117 -2.83 11.21 14.26
N SER A 118 -3.27 10.69 15.42
CA SER A 118 -2.39 10.37 16.56
C SER A 118 -1.28 9.39 16.18
N CYS A 119 -1.56 8.44 15.28
CA CYS A 119 -0.57 7.46 14.80
C CYS A 119 -0.08 7.75 13.38
N HIS A 120 -0.95 8.21 12.47
CA HIS A 120 -0.61 8.34 11.05
C HIS A 120 -0.17 9.75 10.62
N GLY A 121 -0.37 10.77 11.47
CA GLY A 121 -0.26 12.17 11.05
C GLY A 121 -1.45 12.60 10.19
N SER A 122 -1.45 13.86 9.72
CA SER A 122 -2.57 14.47 8.99
C SER A 122 -2.26 14.75 7.52
N HIS A 123 -1.27 15.60 7.23
CA HIS A 123 -0.95 16.00 5.85
C HIS A 123 0.23 15.21 5.28
N ASN A 124 1.21 14.83 6.10
CA ASN A 124 2.34 13.99 5.70
C ASN A 124 2.11 12.49 6.00
N ILE A 125 0.97 11.94 5.59
CA ILE A 125 0.61 10.54 5.86
C ILE A 125 1.50 9.62 5.02
N GLN A 126 2.29 8.78 5.69
CA GLN A 126 3.26 7.88 5.04
C GLN A 126 2.67 6.48 4.77
N LYS A 127 3.29 5.74 3.84
CA LYS A 127 2.98 4.32 3.67
C LYS A 127 3.21 3.60 4.99
N VAL A 128 2.18 2.92 5.49
CA VAL A 128 2.27 2.24 6.78
C VAL A 128 3.28 1.09 6.74
N ASN A 129 4.08 1.01 7.80
CA ASN A 129 4.96 -0.12 8.08
C ASN A 129 4.80 -0.53 9.56
N ILE A 130 5.36 -1.68 9.93
CA ILE A 130 5.24 -2.23 11.29
C ILE A 130 5.86 -1.34 12.38
N ASP A 131 6.74 -0.40 12.02
CA ASP A 131 7.44 0.47 12.97
C ASP A 131 6.61 1.65 13.47
N ILE A 132 5.44 1.87 12.89
CA ILE A 132 4.42 2.76 13.48
C ILE A 132 4.03 2.30 14.90
N ILE A 133 4.16 1.00 15.16
CA ILE A 133 3.99 0.41 16.49
C ILE A 133 5.34 0.53 17.22
N ASN A 134 5.45 1.53 18.08
CA ASN A 134 6.68 1.78 18.85
C ASN A 134 6.37 2.41 20.20
N SER A 135 7.35 2.38 21.10
CA SER A 135 7.22 2.92 22.46
C SER A 135 6.96 4.42 22.45
N GLN A 136 7.57 5.19 21.55
CA GLN A 136 7.42 6.64 21.52
C GLN A 136 5.98 7.09 21.27
N ARG A 137 5.23 6.41 20.38
CA ARG A 137 3.82 6.70 20.11
C ARG A 137 2.90 6.08 21.16
N CYS A 138 3.07 4.80 21.47
CA CYS A 138 2.15 4.10 22.35
C CYS A 138 2.25 4.56 23.80
N SER A 139 3.45 4.95 24.25
CA SER A 139 3.69 5.42 25.61
C SER A 139 3.22 6.84 25.90
N GLN A 140 2.60 7.53 24.92
CA GLN A 140 2.02 8.85 25.13
C GLN A 140 0.82 8.82 26.08
N CYS A 141 0.13 7.67 26.18
CA CYS A 141 -1.09 7.55 26.98
C CYS A 141 -1.05 6.37 27.96
N HIS A 142 -0.42 5.24 27.61
CA HIS A 142 -0.41 4.02 28.42
C HIS A 142 0.89 3.22 28.23
N SER A 143 1.15 2.16 28.99
CA SER A 143 2.39 1.37 28.83
C SER A 143 2.51 0.73 27.43
N TYR A 144 3.76 0.51 26.98
CA TYR A 144 4.03 -0.10 25.67
C TYR A 144 3.79 -1.62 25.63
N ASP A 145 3.55 -2.28 26.76
CA ASP A 145 3.60 -3.75 26.86
C ASP A 145 2.58 -4.43 25.94
N ARG A 146 1.34 -3.93 25.91
CA ARG A 146 0.29 -4.48 25.03
C ARG A 146 0.64 -4.29 23.56
N ALA A 147 1.11 -3.10 23.17
CA ALA A 147 1.50 -2.79 21.80
C ALA A 147 2.73 -3.60 21.34
N LYS A 148 3.67 -3.87 22.25
CA LYS A 148 4.82 -4.75 21.99
C LYS A 148 4.38 -6.17 21.61
N ILE A 149 3.40 -6.73 22.33
CA ILE A 149 2.85 -8.06 22.02
C ILE A 149 2.18 -8.06 20.64
N ILE A 150 1.40 -7.02 20.32
CA ILE A 150 0.78 -6.86 19.00
C ILE A 150 1.84 -6.78 17.90
N LYS A 151 2.87 -5.94 18.09
CA LYS A 151 3.98 -5.83 17.12
C LYS A 151 4.64 -7.18 16.88
N GLN A 152 4.95 -7.92 17.94
CA GLN A 152 5.57 -9.24 17.84
C GLN A 152 4.68 -10.24 17.09
N ALA A 153 3.37 -10.23 17.35
CA ALA A 153 2.43 -11.12 16.65
C ALA A 153 2.42 -10.83 15.14
N LEU A 154 2.43 -9.55 14.74
CA LEU A 154 2.34 -9.14 13.34
C LEU A 154 3.67 -9.25 12.57
N PHE A 155 4.81 -9.09 13.25
CA PHE A 155 6.12 -8.87 12.63
C PHE A 155 6.53 -9.93 11.59
N LEU A 156 6.44 -11.22 11.93
CA LEU A 156 6.85 -12.29 11.02
C LEU A 156 5.98 -12.37 9.78
N THR A 157 4.68 -12.06 9.93
CA THR A 157 3.73 -12.06 8.81
C THR A 157 3.99 -10.86 7.89
N ASP A 158 4.28 -9.68 8.45
CA ASP A 158 4.66 -8.51 7.65
C ASP A 158 5.99 -8.75 6.89
N LYS A 159 6.98 -9.41 7.52
CA LYS A 159 8.21 -9.83 6.83
C LYS A 159 7.99 -10.83 5.71
N LYS A 160 7.02 -11.74 5.88
CA LYS A 160 6.63 -12.66 4.80
C LYS A 160 5.99 -11.90 3.64
N ILE A 161 5.14 -10.92 3.91
CA ILE A 161 4.56 -10.06 2.88
C ILE A 161 5.65 -9.31 2.10
N GLU A 162 6.60 -8.66 2.79
CA GLU A 162 7.73 -7.98 2.15
C GLU A 162 8.52 -8.93 1.23
N LYS A 163 8.76 -10.16 1.68
CA LYS A 163 9.45 -11.18 0.88
C LYS A 163 8.67 -11.52 -0.39
N ILE A 164 7.37 -11.79 -0.28
CA ILE A 164 6.52 -12.14 -1.44
C ILE A 164 6.44 -10.97 -2.42
N GLU A 165 6.29 -9.73 -1.95
CA GLU A 165 6.34 -8.53 -2.79
C GLU A 165 7.66 -8.48 -3.59
N ASN A 166 8.78 -8.79 -2.94
CA ASN A 166 10.09 -8.81 -3.60
C ASN A 166 10.20 -9.94 -4.63
N ASP A 167 9.71 -11.14 -4.30
CA ASP A 167 9.69 -12.29 -5.20
C ASP A 167 8.85 -12.01 -6.46
N LEU A 168 7.67 -11.39 -6.30
CA LEU A 168 6.84 -10.92 -7.42
C LEU A 168 7.59 -9.91 -8.30
N ASN A 169 8.27 -8.93 -7.69
CA ASN A 169 9.05 -7.94 -8.43
C ASN A 169 10.20 -8.58 -9.22
N VAL A 170 10.85 -9.60 -8.66
CA VAL A 170 11.89 -10.36 -9.37
C VAL A 170 11.30 -11.12 -10.57
N LEU A 171 10.13 -11.74 -10.44
CA LEU A 171 9.45 -12.40 -11.56
C LEU A 171 9.08 -11.41 -12.67
N LYS A 172 8.53 -10.25 -12.31
CA LYS A 172 8.20 -9.18 -13.28
C LYS A 172 9.44 -8.72 -14.05
N LYS A 173 10.58 -8.54 -13.38
CA LYS A 173 11.86 -8.21 -14.03
C LYS A 173 12.37 -9.30 -14.97
N LYS A 174 11.96 -10.56 -14.76
CA LYS A 174 12.24 -11.70 -15.65
C LYS A 174 11.18 -11.88 -16.74
N GLY A 175 10.22 -10.97 -16.87
CA GLY A 175 9.15 -11.02 -17.87
C GLY A 175 7.98 -11.96 -17.52
N VAL A 176 7.88 -12.40 -16.26
CA VAL A 176 6.75 -13.22 -15.77
C VAL A 176 5.82 -12.36 -14.94
N TYR A 177 4.53 -12.38 -15.26
CA TYR A 177 3.51 -11.54 -14.62
C TYR A 177 2.48 -12.42 -13.88
N PRO A 178 2.76 -12.81 -12.62
CA PRO A 178 1.86 -13.62 -11.79
C PRO A 178 0.70 -12.77 -11.24
N GLN A 179 -0.27 -12.44 -12.11
CA GLN A 179 -1.37 -11.53 -11.80
C GLN A 179 -2.26 -12.04 -10.66
N THR A 180 -2.50 -13.35 -10.61
CA THR A 180 -3.34 -14.00 -9.59
C THR A 180 -2.70 -13.86 -8.21
N GLU A 181 -1.41 -14.15 -8.09
CA GLU A 181 -0.65 -14.07 -6.86
C GLU A 181 -0.53 -12.62 -6.38
N GLU A 182 -0.31 -11.68 -7.30
CA GLU A 182 -0.25 -10.26 -6.98
C GLU A 182 -1.57 -9.74 -6.41
N MET A 183 -2.70 -10.04 -7.07
CA MET A 183 -4.02 -9.64 -6.60
C MET A 183 -4.38 -10.31 -5.25
N THR A 184 -4.03 -11.58 -5.10
CA THR A 184 -4.27 -12.34 -3.86
C THR A 184 -3.43 -11.78 -2.70
N LEU A 185 -2.17 -11.43 -2.97
CA LEU A 185 -1.29 -10.79 -2.00
C LEU A 185 -1.85 -9.44 -1.57
N PHE A 186 -2.27 -8.61 -2.51
CA PHE A 186 -2.84 -7.29 -2.23
C PHE A 186 -4.06 -7.38 -1.29
N ASP A 187 -5.03 -8.23 -1.61
CA ASP A 187 -6.21 -8.45 -0.76
C ASP A 187 -5.82 -8.99 0.64
N THR A 188 -4.93 -9.98 0.67
CA THR A 188 -4.46 -10.61 1.91
C THR A 188 -3.74 -9.59 2.80
N GLN A 189 -2.84 -8.79 2.24
CA GLN A 189 -2.08 -7.74 2.92
C GLN A 189 -3.01 -6.65 3.46
N ALA A 190 -3.97 -6.17 2.65
CA ALA A 190 -4.93 -5.14 3.08
C ALA A 190 -5.75 -5.62 4.28
N LYS A 191 -6.29 -6.84 4.23
CA LYS A 191 -7.05 -7.44 5.33
C LYS A 191 -6.18 -7.70 6.55
N PHE A 192 -4.96 -8.21 6.37
CA PHE A 192 -4.03 -8.45 7.47
C PHE A 192 -3.65 -7.15 8.21
N ARG A 193 -3.28 -6.10 7.48
CA ARG A 193 -2.91 -4.81 8.07
C ARG A 193 -4.08 -4.11 8.77
N SER A 194 -5.32 -4.39 8.35
CA SER A 194 -6.52 -3.88 9.03
C SER A 194 -6.66 -4.38 10.47
N LEU A 195 -6.07 -5.54 10.81
CA LEU A 195 -6.20 -6.16 12.13
C LEU A 195 -5.70 -5.28 13.27
N PHE A 196 -4.65 -4.49 13.02
CA PHE A 196 -4.07 -3.61 14.04
C PHE A 196 -5.11 -2.62 14.60
N HIS A 197 -6.06 -2.19 13.77
CA HIS A 197 -7.09 -1.23 14.16
C HIS A 197 -8.14 -1.80 15.11
N THR A 198 -8.15 -3.12 15.34
CA THR A 198 -8.96 -3.74 16.40
C THR A 198 -8.36 -3.53 17.79
N ILE A 199 -7.05 -3.26 17.87
CA ILE A 199 -6.20 -3.18 19.08
C ILE A 199 -6.38 -4.34 20.08
N ASP A 200 -6.90 -5.47 19.61
CA ASP A 200 -7.19 -6.63 20.43
C ASP A 200 -6.13 -7.72 20.22
N VAL A 201 -5.37 -8.00 21.28
CA VAL A 201 -4.28 -8.98 21.25
C VAL A 201 -4.78 -10.37 20.86
N SER A 202 -5.95 -10.79 21.35
CA SER A 202 -6.49 -12.12 21.09
C SER A 202 -6.90 -12.25 19.62
N VAL A 203 -7.69 -11.29 19.12
CA VAL A 203 -8.13 -11.25 17.72
C VAL A 203 -6.95 -11.20 16.76
N ILE A 204 -5.95 -10.38 17.07
CA ILE A 204 -4.76 -10.23 16.23
C ILE A 204 -3.97 -11.54 16.19
N ARG A 205 -3.72 -12.19 17.33
CA ARG A 205 -2.99 -13.47 17.35
C ARG A 205 -3.71 -14.56 16.56
N ASP A 206 -5.01 -14.70 16.78
CA ASP A 206 -5.81 -15.75 16.14
C ASP A 206 -5.89 -15.56 14.62
N LYS A 207 -6.17 -14.31 14.17
CA LYS A 207 -6.28 -14.02 12.74
C LYS A 207 -4.93 -14.00 12.03
N THR A 208 -3.84 -13.68 12.71
CA THR A 208 -2.50 -13.68 12.10
C THR A 208 -2.12 -15.08 11.58
N TYR A 209 -2.48 -16.14 12.28
CA TYR A 209 -2.25 -17.51 11.82
C TYR A 209 -2.96 -17.79 10.48
N TYR A 210 -4.21 -17.37 10.35
CA TYR A 210 -4.98 -17.51 9.10
C TYR A 210 -4.30 -16.80 7.93
N PHE A 211 -3.83 -15.56 8.11
CA PHE A 211 -3.14 -14.83 7.05
C PHE A 211 -1.79 -15.43 6.71
N THR A 212 -1.05 -15.92 7.71
CA THR A 212 0.22 -16.63 7.49
C THR A 212 0.03 -17.84 6.58
N LYS A 213 -1.04 -18.62 6.80
CA LYS A 213 -1.37 -19.77 5.94
C LYS A 213 -1.62 -19.36 4.49
N LYS A 214 -2.43 -18.31 4.26
CA LYS A 214 -2.67 -17.78 2.91
C LYS A 214 -1.39 -17.31 2.22
N LEU A 215 -0.51 -16.65 2.96
CA LEU A 215 0.77 -16.18 2.42
C LEU A 215 1.70 -17.35 2.07
N ASN A 216 1.66 -18.45 2.82
CA ASN A 216 2.42 -19.66 2.47
C ASN A 216 1.95 -20.24 1.13
N GLU A 217 0.64 -20.29 0.87
CA GLU A 217 0.10 -20.76 -0.41
C GLU A 217 0.61 -19.91 -1.60
N ILE A 218 0.64 -18.58 -1.43
CA ILE A 218 1.22 -17.68 -2.45
C ILE A 218 2.72 -17.96 -2.63
N GLU A 219 3.46 -18.05 -1.52
CA GLU A 219 4.90 -18.29 -1.54
C GLU A 219 5.25 -19.62 -2.23
N GLU A 220 4.51 -20.69 -1.97
CA GLU A 220 4.68 -22.00 -2.62
C GLU A 220 4.47 -21.91 -4.14
N ASN A 221 3.43 -21.21 -4.58
CA ASN A 221 3.15 -21.00 -6.01
C ASN A 221 4.27 -20.21 -6.71
N LEU A 222 4.78 -19.17 -6.06
CA LEU A 222 5.92 -18.40 -6.58
C LEU A 222 7.19 -19.24 -6.64
N GLN A 223 7.46 -20.06 -5.63
CA GLN A 223 8.60 -20.97 -5.63
C GLN A 223 8.50 -22.00 -6.76
N ALA A 224 7.32 -22.58 -6.99
CA ALA A 224 7.09 -23.48 -8.13
C ALA A 224 7.37 -22.77 -9.47
N THR A 225 6.92 -21.53 -9.62
CA THR A 225 7.20 -20.69 -10.80
C THR A 225 8.71 -20.48 -10.99
N PHE A 226 9.44 -20.15 -9.92
CA PHE A 226 10.90 -20.01 -9.99
C PHE A 226 11.61 -21.31 -10.37
N GLN A 227 11.17 -22.44 -9.82
CA GLN A 227 11.73 -23.75 -10.15
C GLN A 227 11.50 -24.09 -11.62
N GLU A 228 10.29 -23.83 -12.15
CA GLU A 228 9.98 -24.03 -13.55
C GLU A 228 10.85 -23.16 -14.46
N LEU A 229 11.01 -21.87 -14.15
CA LEU A 229 11.88 -20.98 -14.92
C LEU A 229 13.34 -21.46 -14.93
N ASN A 230 13.84 -21.91 -13.78
CA ASN A 230 15.19 -22.45 -13.68
C ASN A 230 15.34 -23.75 -14.48
N PHE A 231 14.34 -24.62 -14.44
CA PHE A 231 14.31 -25.84 -15.24
C PHE A 231 14.31 -25.53 -16.73
N ARG A 232 13.39 -24.67 -17.21
CA ARG A 232 13.32 -24.24 -18.61
C ARG A 232 14.65 -23.67 -19.08
N ARG A 233 15.30 -22.81 -18.28
CA ARG A 233 16.62 -22.26 -18.60
C ARG A 233 17.67 -23.36 -18.76
N LYS A 234 17.79 -24.28 -17.78
CA LYS A 234 18.75 -25.39 -17.84
C LYS A 234 18.49 -26.31 -19.03
N PHE A 235 17.22 -26.62 -19.28
CA PHE A 235 16.80 -27.47 -20.39
C PHE A 235 17.10 -26.82 -21.76
N SER A 236 16.81 -25.54 -21.92
CA SER A 236 17.17 -24.78 -23.14
C SER A 236 18.69 -24.74 -23.36
N THR A 237 19.48 -24.53 -22.29
CA THR A 237 20.95 -24.58 -22.40
C THR A 237 21.45 -25.97 -22.80
N PHE A 238 20.90 -27.03 -22.22
CA PHE A 238 21.21 -28.41 -22.59
C PHE A 238 20.88 -28.69 -24.07
N LEU A 239 19.68 -28.29 -24.52
CA LEU A 239 19.25 -28.46 -25.91
C LEU A 239 20.17 -27.71 -26.89
N MET A 240 20.58 -26.49 -26.55
CA MET A 240 21.50 -25.68 -27.35
C MET A 240 22.87 -26.34 -27.48
N LEU A 241 23.42 -26.89 -26.39
CA LEU A 241 24.68 -27.63 -26.42
C LEU A 241 24.58 -28.91 -27.25
N LEU A 242 23.46 -29.64 -27.14
CA LEU A 242 23.21 -30.85 -27.92
C LEU A 242 23.14 -30.55 -29.43
N PHE A 243 22.46 -29.48 -29.83
CA PHE A 243 22.44 -29.02 -31.22
C PHE A 243 23.81 -28.56 -31.72
N ALA A 244 24.59 -27.85 -30.88
CA ALA A 244 25.95 -27.46 -31.24
C ALA A 244 26.87 -28.68 -31.44
N CYS A 245 26.81 -29.68 -30.55
CA CYS A 245 27.59 -30.91 -30.68
C CYS A 245 27.19 -31.72 -31.92
N THR A 246 25.90 -31.90 -32.17
CA THR A 246 25.43 -32.61 -33.38
C THR A 246 25.82 -31.87 -34.67
N TRP A 247 25.75 -30.53 -34.68
CA TRP A 247 26.23 -29.73 -35.81
C TRP A 247 27.73 -29.91 -36.05
N ILE A 248 28.56 -29.89 -35.00
CA ILE A 248 30.01 -30.14 -35.11
C ILE A 248 30.27 -31.53 -35.70
N VAL A 249 29.60 -32.57 -35.20
CA VAL A 249 29.77 -33.95 -35.68
C VAL A 249 29.39 -34.07 -37.16
N VAL A 250 28.24 -33.51 -37.56
CA VAL A 250 27.80 -33.50 -38.95
C VAL A 250 28.79 -32.75 -39.84
N SER A 251 29.29 -31.60 -39.40
CA SER A 251 30.29 -30.81 -40.15
C SER A 251 31.63 -31.54 -40.31
N LEU A 252 32.06 -32.32 -39.32
CA LEU A 252 33.29 -33.12 -39.40
C LEU A 252 33.12 -34.29 -40.38
N ILE A 253 31.99 -34.99 -40.33
CA ILE A 253 31.67 -36.09 -41.25
C ILE A 253 31.52 -35.58 -42.69
N SER A 254 30.89 -34.43 -42.92
CA SER A 254 30.75 -33.87 -44.27
C SER A 254 32.10 -33.47 -44.86
N LYS A 255 33.03 -32.99 -44.03
CA LYS A 255 34.38 -32.62 -44.49
C LYS A 255 35.19 -33.85 -44.89
N SER A 256 35.17 -34.92 -44.09
CA SER A 256 35.90 -36.16 -44.39
C SER A 256 35.36 -36.93 -45.60
N ARG A 257 34.18 -36.57 -46.12
CA ARG A 257 33.54 -37.23 -47.28
C ARG A 257 33.80 -36.49 -48.60
N ASN A 258 34.28 -35.25 -48.52
CA ASN A 258 34.62 -34.40 -49.67
C ASN A 258 36.14 -34.33 -49.93
N ASP A 259 36.95 -34.92 -49.05
CA ASP A 259 38.39 -35.20 -49.23
C ASP A 259 38.57 -36.66 -49.67
#